data_AF-Q12K45-F1
#
_entry.id   AF-Q12K45-F1
#
_cell.length_a   1.000
_cell.length_b   1.000
_cell.length_c   1.000
_cell.angle_alpha   90.00
_cell.angle_beta   90.00
_cell.angle_gamma   90.00
#
_symmetry.space_group_name_H-M   'P 1'
#
loop_
_entity.id
_entity.type
_entity.pdbx_description
1 polymer ?
#
loop_
_entity_poly.entity_id
_entity_poly.type
_entity_poly.pdbx_seq_one_letter_code
_entity_poly.pdbx_strand_id
1 'polypeptide(L)'
;MRLLSEFFYPSRQTLPQGIPSLTQLVLALALLFSINTYVFAGTVVVRKSTEPFDAFVLRDELAKQHEWQQALAQQAQLNIIRSLPVGCLTLVAPYPYYACDARFYRPYQHSGEALYIQIPNPNDAFSSGSDMD
;
A
#
# COMPACT_ATOMS: atom_id res chain seq x y z
N MET A 1 8.99 5.25 -54.65
CA MET A 1 7.59 5.46 -54.22
C MET A 1 7.62 6.20 -52.89
N ARG A 2 7.52 7.55 -52.88
CA ARG A 2 6.33 8.35 -52.49
C ARG A 2 5.70 7.85 -51.16
N LEU A 3 6.03 8.41 -49.99
CA LEU A 3 5.62 9.69 -49.36
C LEU A 3 4.11 9.85 -49.08
N LEU A 4 3.82 9.92 -47.77
CA LEU A 4 2.88 10.79 -47.03
C LEU A 4 1.37 10.55 -47.11
N SER A 5 0.73 11.05 -46.02
CA SER A 5 -0.68 11.44 -45.84
C SER A 5 -1.59 10.33 -45.26
N GLU A 6 -2.30 10.45 -44.12
CA GLU A 6 -2.68 11.57 -43.23
C GLU A 6 -2.99 11.00 -41.82
N PHE A 7 -2.46 11.52 -40.71
CA PHE A 7 -2.89 12.77 -40.07
C PHE A 7 -4.41 12.95 -40.06
N PHE A 8 -5.15 12.08 -39.37
CA PHE A 8 -6.49 12.45 -38.90
C PHE A 8 -6.44 12.98 -37.47
N TYR A 9 -6.30 14.29 -37.44
CA TYR A 9 -6.36 15.20 -36.31
C TYR A 9 -7.84 15.56 -36.09
N PRO A 10 -8.50 15.24 -34.97
CA PRO A 10 -9.66 16.01 -34.56
C PRO A 10 -9.14 17.29 -33.90
N SER A 11 -8.87 18.26 -34.77
CA SER A 11 -9.25 19.66 -34.68
C SER A 11 -9.41 20.26 -33.28
N ARG A 12 -8.47 21.18 -32.97
CA ARG A 12 -8.73 22.38 -32.16
C ARG A 12 -10.13 22.92 -32.45
N GLN A 13 -11.02 22.89 -31.46
CA GLN A 13 -12.09 23.86 -31.37
C GLN A 13 -11.72 24.90 -30.31
N THR A 14 -11.22 26.01 -30.84
CA THR A 14 -11.61 27.38 -30.49
C THR A 14 -12.10 27.63 -29.07
N LEU A 15 -11.21 28.27 -28.32
CA LEU A 15 -11.49 29.21 -27.25
C LEU A 15 -12.66 30.17 -27.61
N PRO A 16 -13.71 30.27 -26.78
CA PRO A 16 -14.41 31.53 -26.60
C PRO A 16 -13.77 32.27 -25.42
N GLN A 17 -13.29 33.48 -25.73
CA GLN A 17 -13.10 34.56 -24.78
C GLN A 17 -14.37 34.75 -23.94
N GLY A 18 -14.20 34.97 -22.64
CA GLY A 18 -15.24 35.54 -21.79
C GLY A 18 -15.68 34.62 -20.66
N ILE A 19 -15.28 35.04 -19.45
CA ILE A 19 -15.71 34.55 -18.14
C ILE A 19 -15.00 33.25 -17.72
N PRO A 20 -14.13 33.28 -16.68
CA PRO A 20 -13.65 32.03 -16.08
C PRO A 20 -14.87 31.26 -15.59
N SER A 21 -15.10 30.07 -16.15
CA SER A 21 -16.18 29.19 -15.68
C SER A 21 -16.01 28.97 -14.18
N LEU A 22 -17.11 28.86 -13.44
CA LEU A 22 -17.08 28.59 -11.99
C LEU A 22 -16.16 27.42 -11.64
N THR A 23 -16.05 26.43 -12.54
CA THR A 23 -15.13 25.30 -12.41
C THR A 23 -13.65 25.70 -12.40
N GLN A 24 -13.22 26.64 -13.24
CA GLN A 24 -11.85 27.16 -13.26
C GLN A 24 -11.53 27.95 -11.99
N LEU A 25 -12.50 28.73 -11.50
CA LEU A 25 -12.35 29.55 -10.29
C LEU A 25 -12.27 28.66 -9.04
N VAL A 26 -13.10 27.63 -8.95
CA VAL A 26 -13.06 26.62 -7.88
C VAL A 26 -11.74 25.84 -7.91
N LEU A 27 -11.25 25.45 -9.09
CA LEU A 27 -9.99 24.72 -9.21
C LEU A 27 -8.79 25.58 -8.78
N ALA A 28 -8.77 26.85 -9.18
CA ALA A 28 -7.75 27.80 -8.75
C ALA A 28 -7.79 28.08 -7.24
N LEU A 29 -9.00 28.21 -6.66
CA LEU A 29 -9.18 28.38 -5.22
C LEU A 29 -8.72 27.14 -4.44
N ALA A 30 -9.03 25.94 -4.93
CA ALA A 30 -8.57 24.69 -4.34
C ALA A 30 -7.04 24.55 -4.39
N LEU A 31 -6.42 24.96 -5.51
CA LEU A 31 -4.97 24.96 -5.65
C LEU A 31 -4.30 25.96 -4.69
N LEU A 32 -4.87 27.16 -4.53
CA LEU A 32 -4.37 28.17 -3.58
C LEU A 32 -4.52 27.72 -2.11
N PHE A 33 -5.56 26.95 -1.79
CA PHE A 33 -5.74 26.39 -0.44
C PHE A 33 -4.70 25.32 -0.11
N SER A 34 -4.23 24.57 -1.13
CA SER A 34 -3.28 23.46 -0.96
C SER A 34 -1.84 23.89 -0.63
N ILE A 35 -1.50 25.18 -0.77
CA ILE A 35 -0.14 25.70 -0.54
C ILE A 35 0.13 26.09 0.92
N ASN A 36 -0.83 25.88 1.84
CA ASN A 36 -0.60 26.02 3.28
C ASN A 36 0.20 24.81 3.80
N THR A 37 1.48 24.75 3.45
CA THR A 37 2.42 23.81 4.07
C THR A 37 2.87 24.38 5.40
N TYR A 38 2.49 23.70 6.48
CA TYR A 38 2.95 24.00 7.83
C TYR A 38 4.46 23.74 7.90
N VAL A 39 5.26 24.81 7.94
CA VAL A 39 6.69 24.71 8.29
C VAL A 39 6.78 24.56 9.80
N PHE A 40 7.02 23.33 10.26
CA PHE A 40 7.25 23.03 11.67
C PHE A 40 8.70 23.37 12.01
N ALA A 41 8.94 24.60 12.48
CA ALA A 41 10.24 24.96 13.05
C ALA A 41 10.37 24.21 14.39
N GLY A 42 11.16 23.13 14.40
CA GLY A 42 11.39 22.31 15.58
C GLY A 42 11.90 23.14 16.76
N THR A 43 11.32 22.92 17.94
CA THR A 43 11.61 23.68 19.15
C THR A 43 13.07 23.45 19.58
N VAL A 44 13.88 24.51 19.63
CA VAL A 44 15.23 24.46 20.23
C VAL A 44 15.07 24.41 21.74
N VAL A 45 14.96 23.20 22.29
CA VAL A 45 14.91 22.98 23.73
C VAL A 45 16.30 23.13 24.33
N VAL A 46 16.61 24.34 24.82
CA VAL A 46 17.73 24.57 25.74
C VAL A 46 17.35 23.97 27.09
N ARG A 47 17.68 22.69 27.30
CA ARG A 47 17.48 22.03 28.59
C ARG A 47 18.52 22.57 29.57
N LYS A 48 18.09 22.99 30.78
CA LYS A 48 19.01 23.25 31.88
C LYS A 48 19.76 21.96 32.21
N SER A 49 21.09 22.02 32.27
CA SER A 49 22.01 20.89 32.50
C SER A 49 21.86 20.17 33.86
N THR A 50 20.79 20.43 34.62
CA THR A 50 20.67 20.01 36.03
C THR A 50 19.91 18.70 36.22
N GLU A 51 19.35 18.13 35.15
CA GLU A 51 18.80 16.77 35.12
C GLU A 51 19.60 15.89 34.15
N PRO A 52 20.00 14.67 34.54
CA PRO A 52 20.75 13.77 33.69
C PRO A 52 19.86 13.27 32.54
N PHE A 53 20.09 13.78 31.34
CA PHE A 53 19.59 13.18 30.11
C PHE A 53 20.44 11.95 29.81
N ASP A 54 19.83 10.76 29.91
CA ASP A 54 20.48 9.52 29.53
C ASP A 54 20.32 9.29 28.02
N ALA A 55 21.31 9.79 27.26
CA ALA A 55 21.38 9.67 25.80
C ALA A 55 21.36 8.22 25.32
N PHE A 56 21.82 7.29 26.17
CA PHE A 56 21.98 5.89 25.81
C PHE A 56 20.67 5.12 25.94
N VAL A 57 19.85 5.42 26.95
CA VAL A 57 18.50 4.86 27.10
C VAL A 57 17.61 5.23 25.90
N LEU A 58 17.69 6.49 25.44
CA LEU A 58 16.96 6.95 24.26
C LEU A 58 17.44 6.29 22.95
N ARG A 59 18.75 6.09 22.79
CA ARG A 59 19.30 5.40 21.63
C ARG A 59 18.84 3.95 21.57
N ASP A 60 18.83 3.25 22.69
CA ASP A 60 18.45 1.83 22.72
C ASP A 60 16.95 1.64 22.43
N GLU A 61 16.08 2.57 22.87
CA GLU A 61 14.67 2.57 22.50
C GLU A 61 14.46 2.84 21.00
N LEU A 62 15.18 3.83 20.45
CA LEU A 62 15.13 4.13 19.01
C LEU A 62 15.69 2.98 18.16
N ALA A 63 16.73 2.28 18.62
CA ALA A 63 17.30 1.13 17.94
C ALA A 63 16.30 -0.02 17.86
N LYS A 64 15.65 -0.38 18.98
CA LYS A 64 14.57 -1.38 18.99
C LYS A 64 13.41 -1.00 18.08
N GLN A 65 13.02 0.27 18.08
CA GLN A 65 11.95 0.74 17.22
C GLN A 65 12.32 0.71 15.73
N HIS A 66 13.59 0.97 15.41
CA HIS A 66 14.12 0.84 14.06
C HIS A 66 14.17 -0.61 13.60
N GLU A 67 14.66 -1.53 14.43
CA GLU A 67 14.65 -2.97 14.18
C GLU A 67 13.23 -3.47 13.96
N TRP A 68 12.27 -3.02 14.76
CA TRP A 68 10.86 -3.36 14.59
C TRP A 68 10.29 -2.85 13.27
N GLN A 69 10.62 -1.61 12.86
CA GLN A 69 10.21 -1.06 11.57
C GLN A 69 10.84 -1.83 10.39
N GLN A 70 12.12 -2.20 10.49
CA GLN A 70 12.78 -3.03 9.50
C GLN A 70 12.16 -4.42 9.43
N ALA A 71 11.80 -5.01 10.57
CA ALA A 71 11.10 -6.29 10.63
C ALA A 71 9.72 -6.21 9.99
N LEU A 72 8.95 -5.14 10.23
CA LEU A 72 7.68 -4.86 9.55
C LEU A 72 7.85 -4.67 8.03
N ALA A 73 8.91 -3.99 7.61
CA ALA A 73 9.22 -3.84 6.18
C ALA A 73 9.52 -5.20 5.51
N GLN A 74 10.00 -6.18 6.29
CA GLN A 74 10.22 -7.55 5.83
C GLN A 74 8.98 -8.44 5.98
N GLN A 75 7.90 -7.98 6.64
CA GLN A 75 6.67 -8.78 6.77
C GLN A 75 5.93 -8.82 5.43
N ALA A 76 5.63 -10.05 5.00
CA ALA A 76 4.96 -10.33 3.73
C ALA A 76 3.60 -9.62 3.63
N GLN A 77 3.32 -9.09 2.44
CA GLN A 77 2.01 -8.53 2.10
C GLN A 77 0.95 -9.63 2.16
N LEU A 78 0.20 -9.71 3.26
CA LEU A 78 -0.94 -10.61 3.36
C LEU A 78 -2.03 -10.14 2.39
N ASN A 79 -2.32 -10.95 1.38
CA ASN A 79 -3.43 -10.71 0.47
C ASN A 79 -4.71 -11.34 1.04
N ILE A 80 -5.67 -10.49 1.40
CA ILE A 80 -6.94 -10.88 2.02
C ILE A 80 -8.08 -10.45 1.09
N ILE A 81 -8.84 -11.42 0.59
CA ILE A 81 -9.99 -11.16 -0.29
C ILE A 81 -11.29 -11.59 0.40
N ARG A 82 -12.39 -10.91 0.08
CA ARG A 82 -13.72 -11.16 0.68
C ARG A 82 -14.55 -12.16 -0.14
N SER A 83 -14.16 -12.40 -1.39
CA SER A 83 -14.80 -13.32 -2.30
C SER A 83 -13.77 -14.06 -3.14
N LEU A 84 -14.00 -15.35 -3.39
CA LEU A 84 -13.15 -16.13 -4.28
C LEU A 84 -13.40 -15.77 -5.76
N PRO A 85 -12.36 -15.79 -6.61
CA PRO A 85 -12.52 -15.73 -8.05
C PRO A 85 -13.40 -16.87 -8.58
N VAL A 86 -13.97 -16.67 -9.76
CA VAL A 86 -14.76 -17.71 -10.44
C VAL A 86 -13.85 -18.88 -10.84
N GLY A 87 -14.32 -20.11 -10.66
CA GLY A 87 -13.60 -21.32 -11.07
C GLY A 87 -12.63 -21.89 -10.04
N CYS A 88 -12.65 -21.43 -8.80
CA CYS A 88 -11.86 -22.03 -7.72
C CYS A 88 -12.39 -23.41 -7.31
N LEU A 89 -11.47 -24.32 -7.01
CA LEU A 89 -11.77 -25.66 -6.52
C LEU A 89 -11.56 -25.74 -5.01
N THR A 90 -12.48 -26.38 -4.29
CA THR A 90 -12.31 -26.66 -2.85
C THR A 90 -11.57 -27.98 -2.65
N LEU A 91 -10.55 -27.97 -1.79
CA LEU A 91 -9.68 -29.09 -1.47
C LEU A 91 -9.67 -29.26 0.05
N VAL A 92 -9.83 -30.48 0.56
CA VAL A 92 -10.13 -30.73 1.98
C VAL A 92 -8.98 -31.29 2.81
N ALA A 93 -7.84 -31.65 2.22
CA ALA A 93 -6.77 -32.36 2.92
C ALA A 93 -5.44 -31.59 2.95
N PRO A 94 -4.77 -31.47 4.13
CA PRO A 94 -5.20 -31.87 5.48
C PRO A 94 -6.22 -30.91 6.13
N TYR A 95 -6.44 -29.73 5.54
CA TYR A 95 -7.43 -28.73 5.97
C TYR A 95 -8.12 -28.14 4.73
N PRO A 96 -9.33 -27.58 4.85
CA PRO A 96 -10.01 -26.97 3.71
C PRO A 96 -9.27 -25.73 3.18
N TYR A 97 -8.95 -25.73 1.90
CA TYR A 97 -8.44 -24.58 1.15
C TYR A 97 -9.05 -24.54 -0.25
N TYR A 98 -8.89 -23.41 -0.91
CA TYR A 98 -9.35 -23.18 -2.27
C TYR A 98 -8.15 -22.99 -3.19
N ALA A 99 -8.10 -23.76 -4.27
CA ALA A 99 -7.13 -23.59 -5.35
C ALA A 99 -7.79 -22.79 -6.49
N CYS A 100 -7.20 -21.66 -6.83
CA CYS A 100 -7.66 -20.73 -7.85
C CYS A 100 -6.51 -20.46 -8.81
N ASP A 101 -6.48 -21.14 -9.95
CA ASP A 101 -5.36 -21.07 -10.90
C ASP A 101 -4.03 -21.38 -10.17
N ALA A 102 -3.05 -20.47 -10.12
CA ALA A 102 -1.80 -20.65 -9.38
C ALA A 102 -1.81 -20.08 -7.94
N ARG A 103 -2.98 -19.74 -7.39
CA ARG A 103 -3.12 -19.14 -6.05
C ARG A 103 -3.93 -20.04 -5.13
N PHE A 104 -3.58 -20.05 -3.86
CA PHE A 104 -4.23 -20.86 -2.84
C PHE A 104 -4.77 -19.96 -1.75
N TYR A 105 -5.98 -20.23 -1.27
CA TYR A 105 -6.65 -19.41 -0.27
C TYR A 105 -7.23 -20.26 0.85
N ARG A 106 -7.11 -19.79 2.08
CA ARG A 106 -7.75 -20.40 3.25
C ARG A 106 -8.93 -19.54 3.73
N PRO A 107 -10.10 -20.13 3.98
CA PRO A 107 -11.24 -19.40 4.53
C PRO A 107 -11.07 -19.10 6.03
N TYR A 108 -11.46 -17.90 6.44
CA TYR A 108 -11.54 -17.44 7.84
C TYR A 108 -12.86 -16.71 8.04
N GLN A 109 -13.41 -16.79 9.25
CA GLN A 109 -14.57 -15.98 9.64
C GLN A 109 -14.10 -14.84 10.51
N HIS A 110 -14.40 -13.61 10.12
CA HIS A 110 -14.06 -12.42 10.90
C HIS A 110 -15.24 -11.47 10.96
N SER A 111 -15.71 -11.14 12.16
CA SER A 111 -16.82 -10.21 12.38
C SER A 111 -18.11 -10.58 11.61
N GLY A 112 -18.37 -11.88 11.45
CA GLY A 112 -19.55 -12.40 10.74
C GLY A 112 -19.42 -12.48 9.22
N GLU A 113 -18.26 -12.13 8.65
CA GLU A 113 -17.99 -12.18 7.21
C GLU A 113 -16.90 -13.21 6.88
N ALA A 114 -17.02 -13.86 5.71
CA ALA A 114 -16.02 -14.75 5.18
C ALA A 114 -14.86 -13.98 4.54
N LEU A 115 -13.65 -14.35 4.96
CA LEU A 115 -12.38 -13.85 4.44
C LEU A 115 -11.58 -15.01 3.85
N TYR A 116 -10.81 -14.72 2.83
CA TYR A 116 -9.93 -15.67 2.17
C TYR A 116 -8.53 -15.10 2.17
N ILE A 117 -7.63 -15.72 2.93
CA ILE A 117 -6.23 -15.28 3.04
C ILE A 117 -5.40 -16.14 2.12
N GLN A 118 -4.58 -15.50 1.28
CA GLN A 118 -3.68 -16.20 0.37
C GLN A 118 -2.63 -16.97 1.17
N ILE A 119 -2.44 -18.25 0.83
CA ILE A 119 -1.43 -19.13 1.40
C ILE A 119 -0.39 -19.52 0.33
N PRO A 120 0.83 -19.89 0.73
CA PRO A 120 1.78 -20.52 -0.17
C PRO A 120 1.21 -21.79 -0.80
N ASN A 121 1.82 -22.24 -1.91
CA ASN A 121 1.46 -23.52 -2.48
C ASN A 121 1.67 -24.62 -1.43
N PRO A 122 0.66 -25.45 -1.15
CA PRO A 122 0.77 -26.50 -0.14
C PRO A 122 1.89 -27.50 -0.43
N ASN A 123 2.28 -27.68 -1.70
CA ASN A 123 3.37 -28.57 -2.07
C ASN A 123 4.76 -27.97 -1.74
N ASP A 124 4.90 -26.65 -1.79
CA ASP A 124 6.16 -25.97 -1.48
C ASP A 124 6.41 -25.98 0.04
N ALA A 125 5.35 -25.78 0.83
CA ALA A 125 5.40 -25.82 2.29
C ALA A 125 5.81 -27.21 2.84
N PHE A 126 5.48 -28.28 2.13
CA PHE A 126 5.90 -29.64 2.48
C PHE A 126 7.41 -29.84 2.28
N SER A 127 8.01 -29.19 1.28
CA SER A 127 9.45 -29.32 1.01
C SER A 127 10.31 -28.64 2.07
N SER A 128 9.87 -27.49 2.61
CA SER A 128 10.63 -26.71 3.61
C SER A 128 10.65 -27.29 5.02
N GLY A 129 9.78 -28.26 5.32
CA GLY A 129 9.73 -28.91 6.65
C GLY A 129 10.66 -30.11 6.81
N SER A 130 11.31 -30.54 5.72
CA SER A 130 12.14 -31.76 5.69
C SER A 130 13.62 -31.51 6.02
N ASP A 131 14.04 -30.25 6.10
CA ASP A 131 15.44 -29.84 6.31
C ASP A 131 15.74 -29.43 7.77
N MET A 132 14.89 -29.86 8.72
CA MET A 132 15.05 -29.63 10.16
C MET A 132 15.24 -30.94 10.93
N ASP A 133 16.06 -31.84 10.38
CA ASP A 133 16.67 -32.99 11.07
C ASP A 133 18.19 -32.99 10.89
#